data_AF-A0A1C5WZ50-F1
#
_entry.id   AF-A0A1C5WZ50-F1
#
_cell.length_a   1.000
_cell.length_b   1.000
_cell.length_c   1.000
_cell.angle_alpha   90.00
_cell.angle_beta   90.00
_cell.angle_gamma   90.00
#
_symmetry.space_group_name_H-M   'P 1'
#
loop_
_entity.id
_entity.type
_entity.pdbx_description
1 polymer ?
#
loop_
_entity_poly.entity_id
_entity_poly.type
_entity_poly.pdbx_seq_one_letter_code
_entity_poly.pdbx_strand_id
1 'polypeptide(L)'
;MKIAATYDNGNIFQHFGKTEFFKVYEVEDNKVVSSEVIGSNGTGHGALAGLLAEQGISVLICGGIGGGAQSALAEAGIELCSGAQGDADAAVEAYLKGELVSTGVNCDHHHEEGHSCGSHEDGHSCGGHEEGHSCGNCGGGCGSQPAITGPNVGKTCRTHYRGTFNDGTQFDSSYDRGEPLEFICGAGQMIKGFDAAVANMEVGQVVDVHLMPEEAYGMPNPDAIFTLEIAQLPGSEDLTVGQQVYLSNQYGQPFPVKVNAKDEKTITFDANHEMAGKELNFRIELVEVK
;
A
#
# COMPACT_ATOMS: atom_id res chain seq x y z
N MET A 1 26.57 -4.47 -24.03
CA MET A 1 25.97 -5.00 -22.77
C MET A 1 24.63 -4.33 -22.56
N LYS A 2 23.66 -4.99 -21.93
CA LYS A 2 22.35 -4.40 -21.61
C LYS A 2 22.21 -4.20 -20.11
N ILE A 3 21.89 -2.98 -19.71
CA ILE A 3 21.71 -2.58 -18.31
C ILE A 3 20.24 -2.19 -18.14
N ALA A 4 19.55 -2.75 -17.17
CA ALA A 4 18.23 -2.28 -16.79
C ALA A 4 18.31 -1.43 -15.53
N ALA A 5 17.52 -0.37 -15.46
CA ALA A 5 17.30 0.40 -14.24
C ALA A 5 15.80 0.45 -13.93
N THR A 6 15.44 0.37 -12.66
CA THR A 6 14.07 0.68 -12.23
C THR A 6 13.75 2.13 -12.56
N TYR A 7 12.64 2.40 -13.24
CA TYR A 7 12.30 3.74 -13.72
C TYR A 7 10.92 4.15 -13.21
N ASP A 8 10.84 5.30 -12.56
CA ASP A 8 9.59 5.95 -12.15
C ASP A 8 9.71 7.46 -12.35
N ASN A 9 8.97 8.02 -13.30
CA ASN A 9 8.91 9.47 -13.58
C ASN A 9 10.28 10.19 -13.65
N GLY A 10 11.31 9.54 -14.20
CA GLY A 10 12.68 10.08 -14.34
C GLY A 10 13.67 9.61 -13.26
N ASN A 11 13.17 9.06 -12.15
CA ASN A 11 13.96 8.63 -11.00
C ASN A 11 14.02 7.10 -10.83
N ILE A 12 15.00 6.65 -10.06
CA ILE A 12 15.19 5.25 -9.69
C ILE A 12 14.25 4.89 -8.56
N PHE A 13 13.35 3.97 -8.86
CA PHE A 13 12.39 3.50 -7.89
C PHE A 13 13.05 2.61 -6.82
N GLN A 14 12.76 2.90 -5.55
CA GLN A 14 13.39 2.21 -4.41
C GLN A 14 12.77 0.83 -4.10
N HIS A 15 11.67 0.46 -4.75
CA HIS A 15 10.99 -0.81 -4.49
C HIS A 15 10.79 -1.61 -5.78
N PHE A 16 11.75 -2.46 -6.13
CA PHE A 16 11.68 -3.34 -7.31
C PHE A 16 10.35 -4.11 -7.41
N GLY A 17 9.78 -4.53 -6.28
CA GLY A 17 8.53 -5.29 -6.22
C GLY A 17 7.24 -4.53 -6.55
N LYS A 18 7.31 -3.20 -6.65
CA LYS A 18 6.16 -2.32 -6.95
C LYS A 18 6.40 -1.45 -8.18
N THR A 19 7.55 -1.59 -8.85
CA THR A 19 7.84 -0.80 -10.04
C THR A 19 7.08 -1.35 -11.23
N GLU A 20 6.38 -0.46 -11.93
CA GLU A 20 5.63 -0.81 -13.14
C GLU A 20 6.48 -0.63 -14.39
N PHE A 21 7.60 0.10 -14.30
CA PHE A 21 8.47 0.38 -15.44
C PHE A 21 9.95 0.13 -15.13
N PHE A 22 10.67 -0.30 -16.16
CA PHE A 22 12.11 -0.46 -16.21
C PHE A 22 12.64 0.24 -17.45
N LYS A 23 13.73 0.97 -17.31
CA LYS A 23 14.43 1.55 -18.45
C LYS A 23 15.63 0.67 -18.78
N VAL A 24 15.60 0.06 -19.95
CA VAL A 24 16.69 -0.78 -20.48
C VAL A 24 17.59 0.09 -21.32
N TYR A 25 18.88 0.02 -21.04
CA TYR A 25 19.94 0.75 -21.68
C TYR A 25 20.84 -0.23 -22.42
N GLU A 26 21.00 -0.01 -23.72
CA GLU A 26 22.01 -0.70 -24.51
C GLU A 26 23.29 0.10 -24.45
N VAL A 27 24.38 -0.53 -24.02
CA VAL A 27 25.70 0.10 -23.87
C VAL A 27 26.71 -0.60 -24.77
N GLU A 28 27.37 0.19 -25.62
CA GLU A 28 28.53 -0.21 -26.42
C GLU A 28 29.70 0.74 -26.10
N ASP A 29 30.93 0.22 -25.96
CA ASP A 29 32.13 1.02 -25.67
C ASP A 29 31.99 2.02 -24.49
N ASN A 30 31.36 1.61 -23.38
CA ASN A 30 31.08 2.44 -22.21
C ASN A 30 30.19 3.67 -22.49
N LYS A 31 29.38 3.64 -23.55
CA LYS A 31 28.38 4.67 -23.86
C LYS A 31 27.02 4.05 -24.11
N VAL A 32 25.98 4.70 -23.59
CA VAL A 32 24.59 4.34 -23.88
C VAL A 32 24.31 4.65 -25.35
N VAL A 33 23.99 3.62 -26.14
CA VAL A 33 23.62 3.74 -27.56
C VAL A 33 22.11 3.83 -27.76
N SER A 34 21.33 3.24 -26.86
CA SER A 34 19.87 3.27 -26.88
C SER A 34 19.30 3.12 -25.48
N SER A 35 18.14 3.72 -25.22
CA SER A 35 17.37 3.50 -24.00
C SER A 35 15.90 3.31 -24.33
N GLU A 36 15.30 2.22 -23.84
CA GLU A 36 13.88 1.91 -24.02
C GLU A 36 13.22 1.68 -22.65
N VAL A 37 11.97 2.11 -22.49
CA VAL A 37 11.20 1.88 -21.26
C VAL A 37 10.26 0.70 -21.49
N ILE A 38 10.45 -0.37 -20.72
CA ILE A 38 9.60 -1.55 -20.70
C ILE A 38 8.71 -1.55 -19.46
N GLY A 39 7.44 -1.91 -19.62
CA GLY A 39 6.52 -2.11 -18.51
C GLY A 39 6.61 -3.54 -17.97
N SER A 40 6.49 -3.72 -16.66
CA SER A 40 6.39 -5.03 -16.01
C SER A 40 5.08 -5.76 -16.33
N ASN A 41 4.10 -5.05 -16.89
CA ASN A 41 2.79 -5.56 -17.27
C ASN A 41 2.06 -6.33 -16.14
N GLY A 42 2.29 -5.94 -14.88
CA GLY A 42 1.72 -6.59 -13.71
C GLY A 42 2.36 -7.93 -13.32
N THR A 43 3.52 -8.25 -13.90
CA THR A 43 4.23 -9.51 -13.67
C THR A 43 4.80 -9.53 -12.25
N GLY A 44 4.37 -10.49 -11.42
CA GLY A 44 4.80 -10.63 -10.04
C GLY A 44 6.30 -10.92 -9.85
N HIS A 45 6.74 -10.77 -8.60
CA HIS A 45 8.14 -10.73 -8.14
C HIS A 45 9.09 -11.82 -8.66
N GLY A 46 8.59 -13.00 -9.06
CA GLY A 46 9.42 -14.10 -9.58
C GLY A 46 9.57 -14.12 -11.11
N ALA A 47 8.57 -13.65 -11.86
CA ALA A 47 8.57 -13.75 -13.33
C ALA A 47 9.28 -12.56 -14.02
N LEU A 48 9.54 -11.49 -13.27
CA LEU A 48 10.34 -10.35 -13.72
C LEU A 48 11.79 -10.73 -14.04
N ALA A 49 12.43 -11.58 -13.22
CA ALA A 49 13.79 -12.03 -13.47
C ALA A 49 13.90 -12.84 -14.77
N GLY A 50 12.89 -13.67 -15.06
CA GLY A 50 12.79 -14.41 -16.32
C GLY A 50 12.65 -13.49 -17.54
N LEU A 51 11.78 -12.49 -17.45
CA LEU A 51 11.58 -11.51 -18.53
C LEU A 51 12.87 -10.72 -18.81
N LEU A 52 13.57 -10.29 -17.75
CA LEU A 52 14.84 -9.57 -17.90
C LEU A 52 15.93 -10.46 -18.52
N ALA A 53 15.96 -11.76 -18.15
CA ALA A 53 16.87 -12.74 -18.74
C ALA A 53 16.57 -13.00 -20.21
N GLU A 54 15.29 -13.13 -20.60
CA GLU A 54 14.87 -13.28 -22.00
C GLU A 54 15.25 -12.06 -22.85
N GLN A 55 15.24 -10.86 -22.27
CA GLN A 55 15.69 -9.63 -22.93
C GLN A 55 17.21 -9.50 -23.04
N GLY A 56 17.97 -10.43 -22.45
CA GLY A 56 19.44 -10.46 -22.48
C GLY A 56 20.08 -9.38 -21.62
N ILE A 57 19.42 -8.98 -20.53
CA ILE A 57 19.93 -7.98 -19.59
C ILE A 57 21.03 -8.60 -18.74
N SER A 58 22.19 -7.94 -18.69
CA SER A 58 23.36 -8.42 -17.96
C SER A 58 23.46 -7.81 -16.57
N VAL A 59 22.96 -6.58 -16.40
CA VAL A 59 23.07 -5.81 -15.15
C VAL A 59 21.72 -5.17 -14.83
N LEU A 60 21.30 -5.21 -13.57
CA LEU A 60 20.12 -4.52 -13.07
C LEU A 60 20.51 -3.54 -11.96
N ILE A 61 20.14 -2.28 -12.13
CA ILE A 61 20.29 -1.20 -11.15
C ILE A 61 18.94 -0.93 -10.49
N CYS A 62 18.89 -1.02 -9.17
CA CYS A 62 17.70 -0.69 -8.40
C CYS A 62 18.05 -0.01 -7.07
N GLY A 63 17.09 0.69 -6.48
CA GLY A 63 17.28 1.23 -5.13
C GLY A 63 17.19 0.15 -4.07
N GLY A 64 16.06 -0.55 -4.00
CA GLY A 64 15.80 -1.62 -3.05
C GLY A 64 15.10 -2.80 -3.69
N ILE A 65 15.54 -4.00 -3.32
CA ILE A 65 15.06 -5.26 -3.87
C ILE A 65 14.89 -6.29 -2.75
N GLY A 66 13.73 -6.97 -2.75
CA GLY A 66 13.44 -8.02 -1.77
C GLY A 66 14.28 -9.27 -2.00
N GLY A 67 14.62 -10.00 -0.94
CA GLY A 67 15.50 -11.18 -1.00
C GLY A 67 15.09 -12.23 -2.04
N GLY A 68 13.79 -12.49 -2.19
CA GLY A 68 13.30 -13.45 -3.20
C GLY A 68 13.58 -13.02 -4.65
N ALA A 69 13.58 -11.72 -4.95
CA ALA A 69 13.91 -11.22 -6.28
C ALA A 69 15.43 -11.20 -6.52
N GLN A 70 16.24 -10.96 -5.47
CA GLN A 70 17.70 -11.09 -5.57
C GLN A 70 18.11 -12.52 -5.94
N SER A 71 17.48 -13.52 -5.29
CA SER A 71 17.71 -14.94 -5.62
C SER A 71 17.34 -15.26 -7.06
N ALA A 72 16.17 -14.81 -7.53
CA ALA A 72 15.71 -15.07 -8.91
C ALA A 72 16.62 -14.43 -9.97
N LEU A 73 17.14 -13.23 -9.71
CA LEU A 73 18.08 -12.55 -10.62
C LEU A 73 19.46 -13.21 -10.61
N ALA A 74 19.92 -13.68 -9.45
CA ALA A 74 21.16 -14.43 -9.33
C ALA A 74 21.07 -15.77 -10.08
N GLU A 75 19.94 -16.49 -9.99
CA GLU A 75 19.69 -17.70 -10.78
C GLU A 75 19.61 -17.42 -12.29
N ALA A 76 19.08 -16.25 -12.68
CA ALA A 76 19.07 -15.79 -14.06
C ALA A 76 20.45 -15.32 -14.57
N GLY A 77 21.46 -15.24 -13.71
CA GLY A 77 22.81 -14.77 -14.06
C GLY A 77 22.91 -13.26 -14.30
N ILE A 78 22.01 -12.46 -13.72
CA ILE A 78 21.98 -11.00 -13.86
C ILE A 78 22.74 -10.37 -12.69
N GLU A 79 23.71 -9.50 -12.99
CA GLU A 79 24.45 -8.76 -11.97
C GLU A 79 23.57 -7.67 -11.36
N LEU A 80 23.43 -7.68 -10.04
CA LEU A 80 22.55 -6.76 -9.33
C LEU A 80 23.34 -5.64 -8.65
N CYS A 81 23.00 -4.40 -8.98
CA CYS A 81 23.44 -3.20 -8.27
C CYS A 81 22.29 -2.65 -7.45
N SER A 82 22.32 -2.88 -6.14
CA SER A 82 21.35 -2.30 -5.20
C SER A 82 21.88 -1.03 -4.55
N GLY A 83 20.99 -0.17 -4.06
CA GLY A 83 21.35 1.09 -3.40
C GLY A 83 21.42 2.33 -4.29
N ALA A 84 21.03 2.24 -5.56
CA ALA A 84 20.99 3.41 -6.45
C ALA A 84 19.80 4.33 -6.10
N GLN A 85 20.05 5.63 -5.96
CA GLN A 85 19.03 6.65 -5.66
C GLN A 85 19.24 7.87 -6.57
N GLY A 86 18.17 8.54 -6.97
CA GLY A 86 18.21 9.70 -7.88
C GLY A 86 17.84 9.34 -9.32
N ASP A 87 18.33 10.10 -10.29
CA ASP A 87 18.00 9.93 -11.70
C ASP A 87 18.51 8.60 -12.29
N ALA A 88 17.66 7.95 -13.10
CA ALA A 88 18.00 6.66 -13.72
C ALA A 88 19.23 6.75 -14.64
N ASP A 89 19.32 7.84 -15.41
CA ASP A 89 20.44 8.09 -16.32
C ASP A 89 21.74 8.33 -15.54
N ALA A 90 21.68 9.09 -14.43
CA ALA A 90 22.84 9.38 -13.59
C ALA A 90 23.39 8.11 -12.92
N ALA A 91 22.55 7.16 -12.52
CA ALA A 91 23.02 5.90 -11.96
C ALA A 91 23.65 4.98 -12.99
N VAL A 92 23.12 4.93 -14.22
CA VAL A 92 23.78 4.15 -15.29
C VAL A 92 25.14 4.77 -15.60
N GLU A 93 25.25 6.10 -15.65
CA GLU A 93 26.54 6.78 -15.82
C GLU A 93 27.50 6.51 -14.64
N ALA A 94 27.01 6.50 -13.41
CA ALA A 94 27.82 6.18 -12.23
C ALA A 94 28.28 4.71 -12.20
N TYR A 95 27.47 3.79 -12.73
CA TYR A 95 27.86 2.40 -12.93
C TYR A 95 28.96 2.28 -13.99
N LEU A 96 28.84 2.99 -15.12
CA LEU A 96 29.88 3.03 -16.16
C LEU A 96 31.19 3.66 -15.69
N LYS A 97 31.12 4.59 -14.73
CA LYS A 97 32.29 5.18 -14.06
C LYS A 97 32.91 4.27 -12.98
N GLY A 98 32.23 3.19 -12.60
CA GLY A 98 32.67 2.27 -11.55
C GLY A 98 32.45 2.78 -10.12
N GLU A 99 31.63 3.83 -9.93
CA GLU A 99 31.31 4.39 -8.60
C GLU A 99 30.18 3.61 -7.90
N LEU A 100 29.30 2.97 -8.66
CA LEU A 100 28.27 2.06 -8.12
C LEU A 100 28.84 0.66 -7.97
N VAL A 101 29.32 0.36 -6.76
CA VAL A 101 29.79 -0.97 -6.40
C VAL A 101 28.57 -1.90 -6.31
N SER A 102 28.53 -2.88 -7.21
CA SER A 102 27.66 -4.05 -7.11
C SER A 102 27.81 -4.62 -5.70
N THR A 103 26.76 -4.52 -4.90
CA THR A 103 26.62 -5.33 -3.68
C THR A 103 26.25 -6.74 -4.12
N GLY A 104 27.13 -7.36 -4.89
CA GLY A 104 27.07 -8.76 -5.22
C GLY A 104 27.32 -9.56 -3.96
N VAL A 105 26.28 -10.27 -3.54
CA VAL A 105 26.32 -11.58 -2.88
C VAL A 105 27.72 -11.98 -2.39
N ASN A 106 28.07 -11.56 -1.17
CA ASN A 106 28.92 -12.36 -0.32
C ASN A 106 28.26 -12.51 1.05
N CYS A 107 27.11 -13.19 1.07
CA CYS A 107 26.69 -13.85 2.30
C CYS A 107 27.45 -15.17 2.37
N ASP A 108 28.69 -15.10 2.84
CA ASP A 108 29.35 -16.20 3.54
C ASP A 108 28.44 -16.62 4.70
N HIS A 109 27.55 -17.57 4.47
CA HIS A 109 26.87 -18.28 5.55
C HIS A 109 26.82 -19.77 5.23
N HIS A 110 27.93 -20.43 5.56
CA HIS A 110 27.99 -21.86 5.77
C HIS A 110 26.90 -22.27 6.77
N HIS A 111 25.95 -23.09 6.34
CA HIS A 111 25.48 -24.22 7.13
C HIS A 111 24.96 -25.30 6.17
N GLU A 112 25.83 -26.28 5.91
CA GLU A 112 25.38 -27.64 5.65
C GLU A 112 24.49 -28.06 6.82
N GLU A 113 23.23 -28.36 6.55
CA GLU A 113 22.65 -29.68 6.81
C GLU A 113 21.29 -29.73 6.13
N GLY A 114 21.15 -30.69 5.21
CA GLY A 114 20.15 -30.65 4.16
C GLY A 114 18.74 -30.94 4.64
N HIS A 115 17.77 -30.34 3.95
CA HIS A 115 16.48 -30.99 3.76
C HIS A 115 16.01 -30.86 2.31
N SER A 116 15.93 -32.04 1.71
CA SER A 116 15.36 -32.36 0.41
C SER A 116 13.98 -31.74 0.22
N CYS A 117 13.76 -31.17 -0.95
CA CYS A 117 12.43 -30.93 -1.47
C CYS A 117 11.65 -32.26 -1.53
N GLY A 118 10.41 -32.23 -1.06
CA GLY A 118 9.48 -33.33 -1.13
C GLY A 118 8.06 -32.78 -1.25
N SER A 119 7.45 -32.96 -2.41
CA SER A 119 6.00 -32.95 -2.61
C SER A 119 5.34 -33.91 -1.62
N HIS A 120 4.13 -33.63 -1.12
CA HIS A 120 3.08 -34.65 -1.00
C HIS A 120 1.71 -34.05 -0.64
N GLU A 121 0.73 -34.54 -1.38
CA GLU A 121 -0.71 -34.50 -1.11
C GLU A 121 -1.07 -35.33 0.13
N ASP A 122 -2.26 -35.05 0.69
CA ASP A 122 -3.07 -35.87 1.60
C ASP A 122 -2.61 -36.12 3.06
N GLY A 123 -3.23 -35.30 3.93
CA GLY A 123 -4.01 -35.75 5.10
C GLY A 123 -3.33 -36.56 6.20
N HIS A 124 -3.09 -35.94 7.36
CA HIS A 124 -3.21 -36.64 8.64
C HIS A 124 -3.64 -35.72 9.81
N SER A 125 -4.62 -36.29 10.54
CA SER A 125 -5.18 -35.92 11.82
C SER A 125 -4.14 -35.62 12.91
N CYS A 126 -4.31 -34.53 13.66
CA CYS A 126 -3.56 -34.26 14.88
C CYS A 126 -4.50 -34.28 16.11
N GLY A 127 -4.40 -35.37 16.87
CA GLY A 127 -4.81 -35.45 18.27
C GLY A 127 -3.91 -34.59 19.15
N GLY A 128 -4.50 -34.08 20.23
CA GLY A 128 -3.95 -33.01 21.06
C GLY A 128 -2.72 -33.35 21.88
N HIS A 129 -1.98 -32.29 22.19
CA HIS A 129 -1.31 -32.13 23.47
C HIS A 129 -1.48 -30.68 23.90
N GLU A 130 -2.05 -30.50 25.08
CA GLU A 130 -2.18 -29.23 25.77
C GLU A 130 -0.78 -28.73 26.13
N GLU A 131 -0.43 -27.53 25.67
CA GLU A 131 0.35 -26.51 26.38
C GLU A 131 0.48 -25.26 25.49
N GLY A 132 -0.53 -24.38 25.59
CA GLY A 132 -0.34 -22.94 25.81
C GLY A 132 0.37 -22.05 24.79
N HIS A 133 0.68 -22.47 23.56
CA HIS A 133 1.17 -21.53 22.54
C HIS A 133 0.02 -20.95 21.70
N SER A 134 -0.29 -19.68 21.99
CA SER A 134 -1.22 -18.84 21.24
C SER A 134 -0.87 -18.80 19.76
N CYS A 135 -1.59 -19.58 18.97
CA CYS A 135 -1.66 -19.48 17.52
C CYS A 135 -2.40 -18.19 17.13
N GLY A 136 -1.63 -17.11 16.97
CA GLY A 136 -2.09 -15.85 16.40
C GLY A 136 -1.85 -15.79 14.89
N ASN A 137 -2.80 -16.33 14.12
CA ASN A 137 -3.29 -15.78 12.86
C ASN A 137 -2.26 -15.40 11.77
N CYS A 138 -1.94 -16.35 10.88
CA CYS A 138 -1.60 -16.04 9.49
C CYS A 138 -2.84 -15.44 8.80
N GLY A 139 -2.76 -14.16 8.41
CA GLY A 139 -3.81 -13.54 7.60
C GLY A 139 -3.43 -12.16 7.10
N GLY A 140 -3.23 -12.05 5.78
CA GLY A 140 -3.53 -10.84 5.02
C GLY A 140 -2.46 -9.75 5.04
N GLY A 141 -1.89 -9.47 3.87
CA GLY A 141 -1.00 -8.33 3.69
C GLY A 141 -1.68 -6.98 3.88
N CYS A 142 -0.87 -5.95 4.03
CA CYS A 142 -1.11 -4.57 3.59
C CYS A 142 0.16 -3.80 3.97
N GLY A 143 0.71 -3.00 3.06
CA GLY A 143 0.25 -1.63 2.92
C GLY A 143 1.22 -0.78 3.72
N SER A 144 2.16 -0.15 3.01
CA SER A 144 3.06 0.84 3.59
C SER A 144 2.20 1.96 4.19
N GLN A 145 1.99 1.91 5.49
CA GLN A 145 1.36 2.97 6.27
C GLN A 145 2.42 3.61 7.16
N PRO A 146 2.33 4.94 7.37
CA PRO A 146 3.33 5.68 8.12
C PRO A 146 3.52 5.01 9.48
N ALA A 147 4.77 4.85 9.89
CA ALA A 147 5.14 4.22 11.14
C ALA A 147 4.63 5.06 12.32
N ILE A 148 3.36 4.89 12.68
CA ILE A 148 2.83 5.36 13.95
C ILE A 148 3.59 4.56 15.02
N THR A 149 4.23 5.25 15.95
CA THR A 149 4.98 4.64 17.05
C THR A 149 4.26 4.93 18.36
N GLY A 150 4.12 3.92 19.21
CA GLY A 150 3.46 4.06 20.50
C GLY A 150 3.26 2.72 21.21
N PRO A 151 3.07 2.71 22.54
CA PRO A 151 2.89 1.49 23.35
C PRO A 151 1.68 0.62 22.95
N ASN A 152 0.68 1.21 22.29
CA ASN A 152 -0.54 0.51 21.88
C ASN A 152 -0.56 0.10 20.40
N VAL A 153 0.46 0.48 19.61
CA VAL A 153 0.51 0.13 18.19
C VAL A 153 0.60 -1.39 18.00
N GLY A 154 -0.24 -1.93 17.14
CA GLY A 154 -0.38 -3.36 16.87
C GLY A 154 -1.21 -4.13 17.90
N LYS A 155 -1.75 -3.46 18.92
CA LYS A 155 -2.64 -4.06 19.94
C LYS A 155 -4.10 -3.79 19.64
N THR A 156 -4.96 -4.65 20.14
CA THR A 156 -6.42 -4.49 20.00
C THR A 156 -6.90 -3.54 21.09
N CYS A 157 -7.33 -2.34 20.67
CA CYS A 157 -7.78 -1.29 21.56
C CYS A 157 -9.31 -1.17 21.52
N ARG A 158 -9.93 -1.10 22.70
CA ARG A 158 -11.36 -0.78 22.85
C ARG A 158 -11.47 0.65 23.32
N THR A 159 -12.12 1.49 22.52
CA THR A 159 -12.23 2.92 22.82
C THR A 159 -13.67 3.40 22.76
N HIS A 160 -14.03 4.28 23.69
CA HIS A 160 -15.17 5.15 23.49
C HIS A 160 -14.73 6.42 22.78
N TYR A 161 -15.55 6.94 21.88
CA TYR A 161 -15.24 8.18 21.21
C TYR A 161 -16.49 9.00 20.97
N ARG A 162 -16.29 10.31 20.88
CA ARG A 162 -17.30 11.28 20.47
C ARG A 162 -16.70 12.20 19.41
N GLY A 163 -17.23 12.11 18.19
CA GLY A 163 -16.87 12.94 17.06
C GLY A 163 -17.79 14.15 16.94
N THR A 164 -17.21 15.35 16.92
CA THR A 164 -17.90 16.63 16.76
C THR A 164 -17.22 17.49 15.69
N PHE A 165 -17.99 18.30 14.97
CA PHE A 165 -17.45 19.33 14.08
C PHE A 165 -16.96 20.55 14.88
N ASN A 166 -16.21 21.45 14.23
CA ASN A 166 -15.79 22.73 14.85
C ASN A 166 -16.96 23.61 15.33
N ASP A 167 -18.15 23.42 14.77
CA ASP A 167 -19.38 24.09 15.19
C ASP A 167 -20.02 23.47 16.46
N GLY A 168 -19.42 22.40 17.02
CA GLY A 168 -19.94 21.65 18.17
C GLY A 168 -21.02 20.62 17.82
N THR A 169 -21.45 20.56 16.55
CA THR A 169 -22.40 19.55 16.07
C THR A 169 -21.77 18.16 16.12
N GLN A 170 -22.40 17.23 16.84
CA GLN A 170 -21.98 15.83 16.92
C GLN A 170 -22.38 15.08 15.64
N PHE A 171 -21.43 14.37 15.03
CA PHE A 171 -21.69 13.55 13.84
C PHE A 171 -21.69 12.07 14.14
N ASP A 172 -20.89 11.62 15.10
CA ASP A 172 -20.81 10.22 15.49
C ASP A 172 -20.36 10.07 16.94
N SER A 173 -20.84 9.04 17.62
CA SER A 173 -20.49 8.78 19.01
C SER A 173 -20.70 7.30 19.33
N SER A 174 -19.68 6.64 19.86
CA SER A 174 -19.83 5.26 20.33
C SER A 174 -20.62 5.17 21.63
N TYR A 175 -20.72 6.26 22.40
CA TYR A 175 -21.58 6.31 23.59
C TYR A 175 -23.07 6.16 23.24
N ASP A 176 -23.49 6.65 22.08
CA ASP A 176 -24.88 6.53 21.61
C ASP A 176 -25.21 5.08 21.22
N ARG A 177 -24.21 4.36 20.71
CA ARG A 177 -24.30 2.93 20.35
C ARG A 177 -24.22 2.01 21.58
N GLY A 178 -23.73 2.52 22.72
CA GLY A 178 -23.63 1.76 23.98
C GLY A 178 -22.52 0.72 24.02
N GLU A 179 -21.70 0.60 22.97
CA GLU A 179 -20.60 -0.35 22.88
C GLU A 179 -19.29 0.35 22.46
N PRO A 180 -18.15 0.01 23.10
CA PRO A 180 -16.85 0.57 22.73
C PRO A 180 -16.39 0.02 21.37
N LEU A 181 -15.77 0.88 20.57
CA LEU A 181 -15.21 0.51 19.29
C LEU A 181 -13.93 -0.31 19.51
N GLU A 182 -13.92 -1.56 19.04
CA GLU A 182 -12.74 -2.43 19.03
C GLU A 182 -12.05 -2.34 17.67
N PHE A 183 -10.77 -1.96 17.66
CA PHE A 183 -9.95 -1.84 16.46
C PHE A 183 -8.48 -2.11 16.79
N ILE A 184 -7.67 -2.41 15.78
CA ILE A 184 -6.22 -2.62 15.94
C ILE A 184 -5.52 -1.28 15.70
N CYS A 185 -4.88 -0.74 16.74
CA CYS A 185 -4.22 0.56 16.66
C CYS A 185 -3.04 0.51 15.67
N GLY A 186 -3.05 1.39 14.67
CA GLY A 186 -1.99 1.47 13.65
C GLY A 186 -2.11 0.43 12.53
N ALA A 187 -3.18 -0.37 12.50
CA ALA A 187 -3.49 -1.26 11.38
C ALA A 187 -4.16 -0.54 10.21
N GLY A 188 -4.39 0.76 10.30
CA GLY A 188 -4.99 1.53 9.21
C GLY A 188 -6.50 1.37 9.06
N GLN A 189 -7.16 0.74 10.03
CA GLN A 189 -8.61 0.58 10.05
C GLN A 189 -9.32 1.90 10.43
N MET A 190 -8.61 2.78 11.13
CA MET A 190 -9.10 4.08 11.58
C MET A 190 -8.32 5.21 10.90
N ILE A 191 -8.85 6.42 11.01
CA ILE A 191 -8.17 7.63 10.52
C ILE A 191 -6.83 7.82 11.25
N LYS A 192 -5.83 8.34 10.54
CA LYS A 192 -4.44 8.44 11.03
C LYS A 192 -4.34 9.19 12.35
N GLY A 193 -5.07 10.29 12.49
CA GLY A 193 -5.10 11.08 13.71
C GLY A 193 -5.70 10.35 14.91
N PHE A 194 -6.67 9.45 14.67
CA PHE A 194 -7.27 8.62 15.72
C PHE A 194 -6.29 7.55 16.18
N ASP A 195 -5.66 6.85 15.24
CA ASP A 195 -4.62 5.86 15.55
C ASP A 195 -3.44 6.52 16.29
N ALA A 196 -2.99 7.69 15.85
CA ALA A 196 -1.89 8.42 16.51
C ALA A 196 -2.23 8.87 17.93
N ALA A 197 -3.49 9.28 18.16
CA ALA A 197 -3.97 9.63 19.50
C ALA A 197 -3.94 8.42 20.42
N VAL A 198 -4.55 7.31 20.00
CA VAL A 198 -4.67 6.09 20.81
C VAL A 198 -3.32 5.40 21.02
N ALA A 199 -2.40 5.52 20.06
CA ALA A 199 -1.07 4.94 20.15
C ALA A 199 -0.31 5.32 21.43
N ASN A 200 -0.51 6.54 21.94
CA ASN A 200 0.17 7.09 23.11
C ASN A 200 -0.71 7.21 24.37
N MET A 201 -1.96 6.72 24.33
CA MET A 201 -2.88 6.79 25.48
C MET A 201 -2.63 5.69 26.50
N GLU A 202 -2.88 5.98 27.77
CA GLU A 202 -2.97 4.98 28.83
C GLU A 202 -4.40 4.43 28.96
N VAL A 203 -4.55 3.19 29.41
CA VAL A 203 -5.87 2.59 29.64
C VAL A 203 -6.60 3.39 30.73
N GLY A 204 -7.82 3.80 30.43
CA GLY A 204 -8.66 4.69 31.25
C GLY A 204 -8.46 6.18 30.98
N GLN A 205 -7.51 6.57 30.11
CA GLN A 205 -7.28 7.96 29.77
C GLN A 205 -8.33 8.47 28.77
N VAL A 206 -8.70 9.74 28.93
CA VAL A 206 -9.52 10.49 27.96
C VAL A 206 -8.64 11.58 27.34
N VAL A 207 -8.63 11.65 26.01
CA VAL A 207 -7.93 12.69 25.25
C VAL A 207 -8.89 13.34 24.27
N ASP A 208 -8.79 14.67 24.16
CA ASP A 208 -9.47 15.44 23.14
C ASP A 208 -8.44 15.79 22.05
N VAL A 209 -8.68 15.30 20.83
CA VAL A 209 -7.83 15.55 19.68
C VAL A 209 -8.59 16.31 18.61
N HIS A 210 -7.94 17.35 18.09
CA HIS A 210 -8.42 18.10 16.95
C HIS A 210 -7.68 17.61 15.71
N LEU A 211 -8.41 17.00 14.78
CA LEU A 211 -7.85 16.40 13.57
C LEU A 211 -8.14 17.30 12.38
N MET A 212 -7.07 17.71 11.71
CA MET A 212 -7.16 18.37 10.41
C MET A 212 -7.68 17.37 9.36
N PRO A 213 -8.30 17.83 8.25
CA PRO A 213 -8.80 16.95 7.20
C PRO A 213 -7.73 15.97 6.69
N GLU A 214 -6.47 16.40 6.56
CA GLU A 214 -5.34 15.55 6.14
C GLU A 214 -5.06 14.36 7.07
N GLU A 215 -5.39 14.49 8.37
CA GLU A 215 -5.20 13.45 9.39
C GLU A 215 -6.46 12.62 9.64
N ALA A 216 -7.60 13.07 9.11
CA ALA A 216 -8.90 12.44 9.22
C ALA A 216 -9.29 11.74 7.90
N TYR A 217 -10.21 12.33 7.14
CA TYR A 217 -10.78 11.76 5.90
C TYR A 217 -10.13 12.28 4.61
N GLY A 218 -9.00 12.98 4.73
CA GLY A 218 -8.31 13.63 3.63
C GLY A 218 -8.98 14.93 3.16
N MET A 219 -8.35 15.58 2.19
CA MET A 219 -9.01 16.60 1.38
C MET A 219 -9.97 15.96 0.38
N PRO A 220 -11.06 16.64 -0.01
CA PRO A 220 -11.91 16.18 -1.10
C PRO A 220 -11.03 16.00 -2.34
N ASN A 221 -11.05 14.80 -2.88
CA ASN A 221 -10.34 14.47 -4.09
C ASN A 221 -11.19 14.89 -5.30
N PRO A 222 -10.73 15.85 -6.13
CA PRO A 222 -11.45 16.23 -7.34
C PRO A 222 -11.55 15.06 -8.34
N ASP A 223 -10.61 14.11 -8.34
CA ASP A 223 -10.68 12.90 -9.18
C ASP A 223 -11.72 11.88 -8.70
N ALA A 224 -12.20 11.99 -7.46
CA ALA A 224 -13.34 11.21 -6.97
C ALA A 224 -14.69 11.79 -7.42
N ILE A 225 -14.67 12.93 -8.12
CA ILE A 225 -15.84 13.51 -8.78
C ILE A 225 -15.78 13.11 -10.25
N PHE A 226 -16.69 12.24 -10.66
CA PHE A 226 -16.75 11.77 -12.05
C PHE A 226 -18.15 11.96 -12.63
N THR A 227 -18.20 12.20 -13.93
CA THR A 227 -19.45 12.44 -14.65
C THR A 227 -19.75 11.25 -15.54
N LEU A 228 -20.96 10.70 -15.41
CA LEU A 228 -21.46 9.59 -16.21
C LEU A 228 -22.62 10.06 -17.09
N GLU A 229 -22.79 9.41 -18.23
CA GLU A 229 -23.96 9.64 -19.08
C GLU A 229 -25.18 8.90 -18.53
N ILE A 230 -26.34 9.56 -18.55
CA ILE A 230 -27.64 8.99 -18.14
C ILE A 230 -27.92 7.69 -18.91
N ALA A 231 -27.51 7.63 -20.18
CA ALA A 231 -27.66 6.45 -21.04
C ALA A 231 -26.92 5.20 -20.53
N GLN A 232 -25.85 5.36 -19.74
CA GLN A 232 -25.08 4.23 -19.18
C GLN A 232 -25.64 3.75 -17.84
N LEU A 233 -26.62 4.47 -17.28
CA LEU A 233 -27.20 4.19 -15.96
C LEU A 233 -28.71 3.94 -16.09
N PRO A 234 -29.14 2.67 -16.17
CA PRO A 234 -30.58 2.36 -16.10
C PRO A 234 -31.13 2.80 -14.73
N GLY A 235 -32.14 3.67 -14.72
CA GLY A 235 -32.73 4.24 -13.49
C GLY A 235 -32.26 5.66 -13.12
N SER A 236 -31.45 6.29 -13.97
CA SER A 236 -30.93 7.66 -13.78
C SER A 236 -31.99 8.77 -13.92
N GLU A 237 -33.14 8.47 -14.52
CA GLU A 237 -34.26 9.41 -14.69
C GLU A 237 -34.87 9.85 -13.34
N ASP A 238 -34.90 8.97 -12.34
CA ASP A 238 -35.47 9.24 -11.00
C ASP A 238 -34.44 9.82 -10.01
N LEU A 239 -33.16 9.93 -10.41
CA LEU A 239 -32.11 10.44 -9.54
C LEU A 239 -32.30 11.94 -9.26
N THR A 240 -32.30 12.28 -7.98
CA THR A 240 -32.38 13.66 -7.49
C THR A 240 -31.00 14.16 -7.07
N VAL A 241 -30.70 15.44 -7.31
CA VAL A 241 -29.46 16.07 -6.83
C VAL A 241 -29.41 15.99 -5.30
N GLY A 242 -28.28 15.52 -4.76
CA GLY A 242 -28.07 15.27 -3.33
C GLY A 242 -28.44 13.85 -2.87
N GLN A 243 -29.02 13.02 -3.73
CA GLN A 243 -29.33 11.63 -3.40
C GLN A 243 -28.05 10.77 -3.33
N GLN A 244 -27.97 9.91 -2.32
CA GLN A 244 -26.94 8.88 -2.24
C GLN A 244 -27.39 7.64 -3.00
N VAL A 245 -26.53 7.13 -3.87
CA VAL A 245 -26.78 5.92 -4.66
C VAL A 245 -25.57 5.01 -4.66
N TYR A 246 -25.79 3.73 -4.93
CA TYR A 246 -24.71 2.76 -5.05
C TYR A 246 -24.42 2.51 -6.51
N LEU A 247 -23.19 2.80 -6.94
CA LEU A 247 -22.69 2.43 -8.27
C LEU A 247 -21.82 1.19 -8.16
N SER A 248 -21.80 0.36 -9.20
CA SER A 248 -20.90 -0.79 -9.27
C SER A 248 -19.61 -0.39 -9.96
N ASN A 249 -18.46 -0.67 -9.34
CA ASN A 249 -17.15 -0.47 -9.97
C ASN A 249 -16.88 -1.55 -11.04
N GLN A 250 -15.73 -1.48 -11.73
CA GLN A 250 -15.32 -2.46 -12.75
C GLN A 250 -15.19 -3.91 -12.23
N TYR A 251 -15.12 -4.09 -10.92
CA TYR A 251 -15.06 -5.39 -10.24
C TYR A 251 -16.44 -5.85 -9.73
N GLY A 252 -17.52 -5.11 -10.03
CA GLY A 252 -18.88 -5.42 -9.61
C GLY A 252 -19.17 -5.13 -8.14
N GLN A 253 -18.26 -4.46 -7.43
CA GLN A 253 -18.48 -4.07 -6.04
C GLN A 253 -19.30 -2.77 -5.98
N PRO A 254 -20.43 -2.75 -5.24
CA PRO A 254 -21.20 -1.53 -5.04
C PRO A 254 -20.43 -0.58 -4.13
N PHE A 255 -20.26 0.65 -4.56
CA PHE A 255 -19.70 1.74 -3.77
C PHE A 255 -20.71 2.90 -3.70
N PRO A 256 -20.91 3.49 -2.51
CA PRO A 256 -21.82 4.62 -2.35
C PRO A 256 -21.21 5.87 -2.98
N VAL A 257 -22.04 6.61 -3.70
CA VAL A 257 -21.73 7.92 -4.29
C VAL A 257 -22.89 8.87 -4.08
N LYS A 258 -22.60 10.17 -4.09
CA LYS A 258 -23.61 11.23 -3.97
C LYS A 258 -23.80 11.92 -5.31
N VAL A 259 -25.04 12.16 -5.72
CA VAL A 259 -25.32 12.96 -6.91
C VAL A 259 -25.02 14.42 -6.62
N ASN A 260 -23.96 14.98 -7.21
CA ASN A 260 -23.58 16.37 -7.02
C ASN A 260 -24.30 17.30 -8.01
N ALA A 261 -24.46 16.86 -9.26
CA ALA A 261 -25.18 17.59 -10.30
C ALA A 261 -25.85 16.63 -11.28
N LYS A 262 -26.95 17.08 -11.88
CA LYS A 262 -27.68 16.37 -12.94
C LYS A 262 -28.04 17.36 -14.04
N ASP A 263 -27.57 17.08 -15.23
CA ASP A 263 -27.89 17.77 -16.47
C ASP A 263 -28.86 16.92 -17.33
N GLU A 264 -29.24 17.43 -18.50
CA GLU A 264 -30.15 16.73 -19.43
C GLU A 264 -29.56 15.44 -20.04
N LYS A 265 -28.22 15.31 -20.06
CA LYS A 265 -27.52 14.14 -20.64
C LYS A 265 -26.52 13.46 -19.70
N THR A 266 -26.06 14.17 -18.68
CA THR A 266 -24.96 13.75 -17.81
C THR A 266 -25.34 13.89 -16.34
N ILE A 267 -24.76 13.05 -15.49
CA ILE A 267 -24.89 13.12 -14.03
C ILE A 267 -23.49 13.10 -13.43
N THR A 268 -23.21 14.06 -12.57
CA THR A 268 -21.97 14.13 -11.81
C THR A 268 -22.16 13.45 -10.46
N PHE A 269 -21.35 12.43 -10.22
CA PHE A 269 -21.28 11.71 -8.96
C PHE A 269 -20.04 12.13 -8.19
N ASP A 270 -20.21 12.25 -6.88
CA ASP A 270 -19.15 12.53 -5.92
C ASP A 270 -18.98 11.28 -5.06
N ALA A 271 -17.82 10.62 -5.19
CA ALA A 271 -17.42 9.48 -4.37
C ALA A 271 -16.60 9.89 -3.14
N ASN A 272 -16.47 11.19 -2.86
CA ASN A 272 -15.80 11.65 -1.64
C ASN A 272 -16.62 11.30 -0.40
N HIS A 273 -15.90 11.04 0.69
CA HIS A 273 -16.51 10.86 2.00
C HIS A 273 -17.17 12.18 2.44
N GLU A 274 -18.37 12.14 3.06
CA GLU A 274 -19.11 13.36 3.49
C GLU A 274 -18.36 14.23 4.51
N MET A 275 -17.31 13.66 5.12
CA MET A 275 -16.42 14.29 6.10
C MET A 275 -15.07 14.70 5.51
N ALA A 276 -14.79 14.40 4.24
CA ALA A 276 -13.56 14.84 3.58
C ALA A 276 -13.51 16.37 3.50
N GLY A 277 -12.36 16.96 3.82
CA GLY A 277 -12.15 18.41 3.86
C GLY A 277 -12.70 19.13 5.08
N LYS A 278 -13.30 18.42 6.05
CA LYS A 278 -13.76 19.00 7.31
C LYS A 278 -12.78 18.71 8.45
N GLU A 279 -12.60 19.70 9.30
CA GLU A 279 -11.90 19.54 10.58
C GLU A 279 -12.81 18.82 11.57
N LEU A 280 -12.28 17.80 12.24
CA LEU A 280 -13.04 16.94 13.14
C LEU A 280 -12.41 16.95 14.53
N ASN A 281 -13.24 17.14 15.55
CA ASN A 281 -12.85 17.04 16.95
C ASN A 281 -13.29 15.67 17.48
N PHE A 282 -12.33 14.89 17.96
CA PHE A 282 -12.59 13.60 18.58
C PHE A 282 -12.21 13.62 20.05
N ARG A 283 -13.17 13.30 20.91
CA ARG A 283 -12.88 12.97 22.30
C ARG A 283 -12.82 11.46 22.42
N ILE A 284 -11.64 10.91 22.68
CA ILE A 284 -11.36 9.47 22.71
C ILE A 284 -11.07 9.07 24.15
N GLU A 285 -11.65 7.96 24.58
CA GLU A 285 -11.45 7.32 25.87
C GLU A 285 -10.99 5.89 25.62
N LEU A 286 -9.80 5.54 26.12
CA LEU A 286 -9.27 4.19 25.99
C LEU A 286 -9.80 3.33 27.14
N VAL A 287 -10.62 2.33 26.83
CA VAL A 287 -11.26 1.48 27.86
C VAL A 287 -10.39 0.27 28.17
N GLU A 288 -9.84 -0.37 27.15
CA GLU A 288 -9.09 -1.62 27.29
C GLU A 288 -8.09 -1.77 26.13
N VAL A 289 -6.95 -2.40 26.40
CA VAL A 289 -5.96 -2.80 25.40
C VAL A 289 -5.64 -4.27 25.61
N LYS A 290 -5.68 -5.06 24.53
CA LYS A 290 -5.31 -6.49 24.51
C LYS A 290 -4.06 -6.71 23.68
#